data_AF-A0A2D7U1R8-F1
#
_entry.id   AF-A0A2D7U1R8-F1
#
_cell.length_a   1.000
_cell.length_b   1.000
_cell.length_c   1.000
_cell.angle_alpha   90.00
_cell.angle_beta   90.00
_cell.angle_gamma   90.00
#
_symmetry.space_group_name_H-M   'P 1'
#
loop_
_entity.id
_entity.type
_entity.pdbx_description
1 polymer ?
#
loop_
_entity_poly.entity_id
_entity_poly.type
_entity_poly.pdbx_seq_one_letter_code
_entity_poly.pdbx_strand_id
1 'polypeptide(L)'
;IKGKVKLHKKDEKTLKAWEGSREMSKLCYSVKGAPGQIITDPNEYDLIKSEIDVERGYENFGVIIFEYDEIEFLFLKNIGHRRSKFSWKDHKVVMEWLIP
;
A
#
# COMPACT_ATOMS: atom_id res chain seq x y z
N ILE A 1 7.75 -9.95 -6.86
CA ILE A 1 6.52 -10.63 -6.40
C ILE A 1 5.42 -10.31 -7.41
N LYS A 2 4.59 -11.29 -7.76
CA LYS A 2 3.48 -11.15 -8.69
C LYS A 2 2.21 -11.75 -8.05
N GLY A 3 1.07 -11.18 -8.41
CA GLY A 3 -0.21 -11.53 -7.82
C GLY A 3 -1.33 -10.60 -8.27
N LYS A 4 -2.43 -10.66 -7.53
CA LYS A 4 -3.62 -9.84 -7.74
C LYS A 4 -3.78 -8.82 -6.63
N VAL A 5 -4.40 -7.70 -6.98
CA VAL A 5 -4.72 -6.62 -6.05
C VAL A 5 -6.23 -6.49 -5.94
N LYS A 6 -6.71 -6.29 -4.72
CA LYS A 6 -8.07 -5.85 -4.43
C LYS A 6 -8.05 -4.56 -3.66
N LEU A 7 -8.78 -3.56 -4.17
CA LEU A 7 -9.02 -2.30 -3.47
C LEU A 7 -10.28 -2.43 -2.61
N HIS A 8 -10.15 -2.06 -1.35
CA HIS A 8 -11.23 -1.97 -0.37
C HIS A 8 -11.49 -0.50 -0.04
N LYS A 9 -12.77 -0.14 0.05
CA LYS A 9 -13.27 1.18 0.46
C LYS A 9 -14.54 0.98 1.27
N LYS A 10 -14.66 1.73 2.38
CA LYS A 10 -15.87 1.79 3.21
C LYS A 10 -16.41 0.41 3.61
N ASP A 11 -15.52 -0.50 4.00
CA ASP A 11 -15.87 -1.82 4.51
C ASP A 11 -15.15 -2.12 5.84
N GLU A 12 -15.41 -3.30 6.40
CA GLU A 12 -14.83 -3.72 7.68
C GLU A 12 -13.30 -3.74 7.66
N LYS A 13 -12.67 -4.02 6.51
CA LYS A 13 -11.21 -4.08 6.39
C LYS A 13 -10.62 -2.68 6.42
N THR A 14 -11.25 -1.74 5.72
CA THR A 14 -10.83 -0.34 5.78
C THR A 14 -11.07 0.25 7.16
N LEU A 15 -12.18 -0.07 7.82
CA LEU A 15 -12.48 0.43 9.15
C LEU A 15 -11.45 -0.05 10.18
N LYS A 16 -11.18 -1.36 10.22
CA LYS A 16 -10.19 -1.94 11.14
C LYS A 16 -8.77 -1.38 10.91
N ALA A 17 -8.38 -1.21 9.64
CA ALA A 17 -7.08 -0.63 9.31
C ALA A 17 -7.00 0.86 9.69
N TRP A 18 -8.10 1.60 9.52
CA TRP A 18 -8.21 2.99 9.91
C TRP A 18 -8.11 3.17 11.44
N GLU A 19 -8.86 2.39 12.20
CA GLU A 19 -8.81 2.39 13.68
C GLU A 19 -7.42 2.05 14.22
N GLY A 20 -6.70 1.13 13.56
CA GLY A 20 -5.32 0.78 13.91
C GLY A 20 -4.25 1.76 13.42
N SER A 21 -4.62 2.77 12.63
CA SER A 21 -3.68 3.75 12.09
C SER A 21 -3.32 4.83 13.11
N ARG A 22 -2.06 5.26 13.09
CA ARG A 22 -1.59 6.37 13.92
C ARG A 22 -2.28 7.66 13.47
N GLU A 23 -2.54 8.57 14.42
CA GLU A 23 -3.17 9.86 14.16
C GLU A 23 -2.43 10.67 13.07
N MET A 24 -1.09 10.70 13.12
CA MET A 24 -0.26 11.35 12.09
C MET A 24 -0.46 10.76 10.69
N SER A 25 -0.76 9.47 10.56
CA SER A 25 -1.08 8.85 9.27
C SER A 25 -2.49 9.22 8.80
N LYS A 26 -3.45 9.35 9.73
CA LYS A 26 -4.82 9.79 9.42
C LYS A 26 -4.86 11.23 8.91
N LEU A 27 -4.02 12.12 9.45
CA LEU A 27 -3.90 13.52 8.99
C LEU A 27 -3.61 13.65 7.49
N CYS A 28 -2.90 12.69 6.88
CA CYS A 28 -2.63 12.70 5.44
C CYS A 28 -3.91 12.60 4.58
N TYR A 29 -5.02 12.15 5.16
CA TYR A 29 -6.32 12.04 4.50
C TYR A 29 -7.24 13.25 4.77
N SER A 30 -6.77 14.21 5.57
CA SER A 30 -7.47 15.47 5.89
C SER A 30 -7.05 16.63 4.99
N VAL A 31 -6.34 16.36 3.88
CA VAL A 31 -5.86 17.37 2.93
C VAL A 31 -7.01 18.10 2.24
N LYS A 32 -6.81 19.40 1.97
CA LYS A 32 -7.82 20.30 1.38
C LYS A 32 -7.96 20.16 -0.15
N GLY A 33 -7.08 19.41 -0.81
CA GLY A 33 -7.05 19.26 -2.26
C GLY A 33 -6.74 17.82 -2.69
N ALA A 34 -7.04 17.50 -3.95
CA ALA A 34 -6.77 16.16 -4.49
C ALA A 34 -5.27 15.97 -4.75
N PRO A 35 -4.71 14.75 -4.55
CA PRO A 35 -3.33 14.46 -4.93
C PRO A 35 -3.07 14.78 -6.41
N GLY A 36 -2.01 15.53 -6.68
CA GLY A 36 -1.62 15.94 -8.04
C GLY A 36 -2.36 17.17 -8.60
N GLN A 37 -3.24 17.80 -7.82
CA GLN A 37 -3.87 19.05 -8.22
C GLN A 37 -2.83 20.17 -8.39
N ILE A 38 -2.95 20.94 -9.47
CA ILE A 38 -2.13 22.14 -9.71
C ILE A 38 -2.69 23.28 -8.84
N ILE A 39 -1.83 23.95 -8.08
CA ILE A 39 -2.18 25.03 -7.18
C ILE A 39 -1.29 26.26 -7.45
N THR A 40 -1.77 27.44 -7.07
CA THR A 40 -1.04 28.71 -7.24
C THR A 40 -0.32 29.17 -5.99
N ASP A 41 -0.82 28.82 -4.80
CA ASP A 41 -0.22 29.13 -3.50
C ASP A 41 -0.28 27.89 -2.58
N PRO A 42 0.86 27.38 -2.07
CA PRO A 42 0.86 26.25 -1.14
C PRO A 42 0.24 26.57 0.22
N ASN A 43 0.27 27.82 0.70
CA ASN A 43 -0.19 28.18 2.05
C ASN A 43 -1.70 27.98 2.22
N GLU A 44 -2.49 28.09 1.15
CA GLU A 44 -3.94 27.83 1.18
C GLU A 44 -4.27 26.39 1.61
N TYR A 45 -3.34 25.47 1.38
CA TYR A 45 -3.49 24.04 1.63
C TYR A 45 -2.84 23.59 2.95
N ASP A 46 -2.21 24.50 3.69
CA ASP A 46 -1.67 24.18 5.01
C ASP A 46 -2.79 23.74 5.97
N LEU A 47 -2.46 22.74 6.77
CA LEU A 47 -3.35 22.09 7.72
C LEU A 47 -3.23 22.75 9.10
N ILE A 48 -4.35 23.28 9.61
CA ILE A 48 -4.43 23.81 10.97
C ILE A 48 -4.87 22.67 11.89
N LYS A 49 -3.93 22.06 12.61
CA LYS A 49 -4.18 20.84 13.41
C LYS A 49 -5.37 20.94 14.36
N SER A 50 -5.59 22.11 14.99
CA SER A 50 -6.69 22.32 15.93
C SER A 50 -8.09 22.33 15.28
N GLU A 51 -8.17 22.49 13.97
CA GLU A 51 -9.42 22.56 13.21
C GLU A 51 -9.74 21.25 12.48
N ILE A 52 -8.88 20.24 12.61
CA ILE A 52 -9.00 18.98 11.86
C ILE A 52 -9.65 17.91 12.73
N ASP A 53 -10.81 17.47 12.27
CA ASP A 53 -11.36 16.17 12.66
C ASP A 53 -10.77 15.10 11.75
N VAL A 54 -9.77 14.37 12.25
CA VAL A 54 -9.07 13.33 11.49
C VAL A 54 -10.01 12.24 11.00
N GLU A 55 -11.10 11.95 11.72
CA GLU A 55 -12.02 10.86 11.38
C GLU A 55 -12.78 11.12 10.07
N ARG A 56 -12.96 12.39 9.68
CA ARG A 56 -13.49 12.73 8.35
C ARG A 56 -12.59 12.26 7.20
N GLY A 57 -11.29 12.09 7.46
CA GLY A 57 -10.34 11.58 6.49
C GLY A 57 -10.65 10.14 6.03
N TYR A 58 -11.43 9.38 6.79
CA TYR A 58 -11.81 8.01 6.43
C TYR A 58 -12.55 7.94 5.08
N GLU A 59 -13.27 8.99 4.68
CA GLU A 59 -13.94 9.06 3.37
C GLU A 59 -12.97 8.93 2.19
N ASN A 60 -11.71 9.34 2.39
CA ASN A 60 -10.63 9.26 1.41
C ASN A 60 -9.73 8.02 1.61
N PHE A 61 -9.99 7.21 2.64
CA PHE A 61 -9.15 6.08 2.99
C PHE A 61 -9.51 4.82 2.19
N GLY A 62 -8.49 4.04 1.83
CA GLY A 62 -8.65 2.77 1.16
C GLY A 62 -7.55 1.80 1.55
N VAL A 63 -7.87 0.51 1.53
CA VAL A 63 -6.91 -0.57 1.79
C VAL A 63 -6.68 -1.34 0.50
N ILE A 64 -5.43 -1.48 0.12
CA ILE A 64 -5.01 -2.31 -1.01
C ILE A 64 -4.51 -3.63 -0.43
N ILE A 65 -5.22 -4.72 -0.72
CA ILE A 65 -4.78 -6.07 -0.37
C ILE A 65 -4.17 -6.69 -1.61
N PHE A 66 -2.91 -7.07 -1.50
CA PHE A 66 -2.18 -7.78 -2.52
C PHE A 66 -2.06 -9.25 -2.13
N GLU A 67 -2.61 -10.12 -2.96
CA GLU A 67 -2.53 -11.58 -2.83
C GLU A 67 -1.53 -12.07 -3.87
N TYR A 68 -0.37 -12.53 -3.40
CA TYR A 68 0.67 -13.07 -4.30
C TYR A 68 0.35 -14.49 -4.71
N ASP A 69 0.68 -14.82 -5.96
CA ASP A 69 0.73 -16.20 -6.47
C ASP A 69 2.14 -16.60 -6.89
N GLU A 70 3.08 -15.65 -6.90
CA GLU A 70 4.46 -15.89 -7.31
C GLU A 70 5.44 -14.96 -6.58
N ILE A 71 6.50 -15.53 -6.01
CA ILE A 71 7.61 -14.81 -5.39
C ILE A 71 8.90 -15.24 -6.09
N GLU A 72 9.67 -14.27 -6.55
CA GLU A 72 11.04 -14.50 -7.00
C GLU A 72 12.01 -13.81 -6.04
N PHE A 73 13.10 -14.50 -5.75
CA PHE A 73 14.17 -14.01 -4.89
C PHE A 73 15.48 -14.01 -5.67
N LEU A 74 16.18 -12.87 -5.67
CA LEU A 74 17.51 -12.73 -6.23
C LEU A 74 18.51 -12.51 -5.08
N PHE A 75 19.40 -13.47 -4.89
CA PHE A 75 20.54 -13.36 -3.98
C PHE A 75 21.77 -12.88 -4.74
N LEU A 76 22.26 -11.70 -4.36
CA LEU A 76 23.45 -11.10 -4.95
C LEU A 76 24.70 -11.76 -4.37
N LYS A 77 25.47 -12.40 -5.26
CA LYS A 77 26.77 -13.01 -4.96
C LYS A 77 27.77 -12.58 -6.04
N ASN A 78 28.97 -12.17 -5.61
CA ASN A 78 30.02 -11.65 -6.48
C ASN A 78 30.51 -12.64 -7.56
N ILE A 79 30.31 -13.95 -7.35
CA ILE A 79 30.74 -15.03 -8.25
C ILE A 79 29.55 -15.81 -8.85
N GLY A 80 28.48 -15.10 -9.19
CA GLY A 80 27.27 -15.68 -9.78
C GLY A 80 26.09 -15.59 -8.83
N HIS A 81 25.16 -14.69 -9.15
CA HIS A 81 23.92 -14.50 -8.41
C HIS A 81 23.10 -15.79 -8.37
N ARG A 82 22.16 -15.89 -7.44
CA ARG A 82 21.23 -17.02 -7.36
C ARG A 82 19.81 -16.49 -7.43
N ARG A 83 19.01 -17.04 -8.33
CA ARG A 83 17.61 -16.65 -8.48
C ARG A 83 16.73 -17.87 -8.25
N SER A 84 15.79 -17.75 -7.32
CA SER A 84 14.77 -18.77 -7.08
C SER A 84 13.38 -18.20 -7.30
N LYS A 85 12.48 -19.07 -7.75
CA LYS A 85 11.08 -18.75 -8.00
C LYS A 85 10.19 -19.73 -7.25
N PHE A 86 9.17 -19.18 -6.60
CA PHE A 86 8.13 -19.89 -5.88
C PHE A 86 6.80 -19.51 -6.52
N SER A 87 6.05 -20.49 -7.03
CA SER A 87 4.74 -20.25 -7.64
C SER A 87 3.68 -21.12 -6.95
N TRP A 88 2.54 -20.53 -6.58
CA TRP A 88 1.44 -21.22 -5.94
C TRP A 88 0.29 -21.45 -6.91
N LYS A 89 -0.13 -22.72 -7.05
CA LYS A 89 -1.31 -23.12 -7.84
C LYS A 89 -1.98 -24.32 -7.20
N ASP A 90 -3.31 -24.29 -7.09
CA ASP A 90 -4.13 -25.39 -6.54
C ASP A 90 -3.63 -25.90 -5.16
N HIS A 91 -3.31 -24.95 -4.26
CA HIS A 91 -2.74 -25.20 -2.92
C HIS A 91 -1.38 -25.93 -2.91
N LYS A 92 -0.70 -26.04 -4.05
CA LYS A 92 0.65 -26.57 -4.17
C LYS A 92 1.63 -25.46 -4.49
N VAL A 93 2.87 -25.64 -4.06
CA VAL A 93 3.98 -24.76 -4.39
C VAL A 93 4.91 -25.46 -5.38
N VAL A 94 5.28 -24.74 -6.44
CA VAL A 94 6.34 -25.12 -7.37
C VAL A 94 7.56 -24.26 -7.06
N MET A 95 8.72 -24.91 -6.91
CA MET A 95 9.98 -24.25 -6.56
C MET A 95 11.01 -24.51 -7.65
N GLU A 96 11.55 -23.44 -8.22
CA GLU A 96 12.45 -23.50 -9.38
C GLU A 96 13.68 -22.63 -9.14
N TRP A 97 14.83 -23.09 -9.64
CA TRP A 97 16.00 -22.25 -9.82
C TRP A 97 15.96 -21.63 -11.20
N LEU A 98 16.31 -20.35 -11.27
CA LEU A 98 16.44 -19.60 -12.52
C LEU A 98 17.90 -19.18 -12.66
N ILE A 99 18.39 -19.13 -13.90
CA ILE A 99 19.62 -18.38 -14.18
C ILE A 99 19.29 -16.89 -13.94
N PRO A 100 20.10 -16.17 -13.16
CA PRO A 100 19.87 -14.76 -12.82
C PRO A 100 19.68 -13.86 -14.03
#